data_AF-A0AAU1RH81-F1
#
_entry.id   AF-A0AAU1RH81-F1
#
_cell.length_a   1.000
_cell.length_b   1.000
_cell.length_c   1.000
_cell.angle_alpha   90.00
_cell.angle_beta   90.00
_cell.angle_gamma   90.00
#
_symmetry.space_group_name_H-M   'P 1'
#
loop_
_entity.id
_entity.type
_entity.pdbx_description
1 polymer ?
#
loop_
_entity_poly.entity_id
_entity_poly.type
_entity_poly.pdbx_seq_one_letter_code
_entity_poly.pdbx_strand_id
1 'polypeptide(L)' 'MEPLNVVARLWERIEARDWDGVAGLIAEDAVIEWPVSGERIVGRANFIAVNSDDGYADERSVELLRILADGDLVVTEV' A
#
# COMPACT_ATOMS: atom_id res chain seq x y z
N MET A 1 9.61 -9.31 -10.83
CA MET A 1 9.89 -9.27 -9.38
C MET A 1 8.92 -10.26 -8.75
N GLU A 2 9.37 -11.11 -7.83
CA GLU A 2 8.46 -12.03 -7.11
C GLU A 2 7.37 -11.22 -6.38
N PRO A 3 6.09 -11.66 -6.38
CA PRO A 3 4.97 -10.91 -5.78
C PRO A 3 5.23 -10.50 -4.32
N LEU A 4 5.82 -11.41 -3.53
CA LEU A 4 6.23 -11.13 -2.15
C LEU A 4 7.15 -9.90 -2.05
N ASN A 5 8.14 -9.81 -2.95
CA ASN A 5 9.10 -8.69 -2.95
C ASN A 5 8.44 -7.38 -3.37
N VAL A 6 7.42 -7.42 -4.24
CA VAL A 6 6.64 -6.22 -4.61
C VAL A 6 5.93 -5.66 -3.38
N VAL A 7 5.26 -6.52 -2.61
CA VAL A 7 4.50 -6.09 -1.42
C VAL A 7 5.41 -5.70 -0.26
N ALA A 8 6.53 -6.40 -0.04
CA ALA A 8 7.52 -5.97 0.94
C ALA A 8 8.05 -4.56 0.64
N ARG A 9 8.37 -4.28 -0.64
CA ARG A 9 8.81 -2.96 -1.10
C ARG A 9 7.72 -1.89 -1.01
N LEU A 10 6.45 -2.26 -1.16
CA LEU A 10 5.33 -1.35 -0.95
C LEU A 10 5.33 -0.82 0.48
N TRP A 11 5.42 -1.71 1.48
CA TRP A 11 5.44 -1.31 2.89
C TRP A 11 6.68 -0.49 3.27
N GLU A 12 7.87 -0.87 2.79
CA GLU A 12 9.09 -0.08 2.99
C GLU A 12 8.95 1.36 2.47
N ARG A 13 8.30 1.54 1.32
CA ARG A 13 8.09 2.86 0.71
C ARG A 13 7.00 3.66 1.41
N ILE A 14 5.95 3.00 1.90
CA ILE A 14 4.91 3.64 2.72
C ILE A 14 5.53 4.17 4.02
N GLU A 15 6.34 3.36 4.72
CA GLU A 15 7.03 3.80 5.94
C GLU A 15 7.97 4.99 5.67
N ALA A 16 8.71 4.94 4.57
CA ALA A 16 9.58 6.03 4.13
C ALA A 16 8.85 7.26 3.56
N ARG A 17 7.52 7.21 3.42
CA ARG A 17 6.68 8.25 2.77
C ARG A 17 7.14 8.57 1.33
N ASP A 18 7.70 7.56 0.65
CA ASP A 18 8.13 7.64 -0.75
C ASP A 18 6.92 7.42 -1.67
N TRP A 19 6.05 8.43 -1.77
CA TRP A 19 4.78 8.31 -2.51
C TRP A 19 4.97 8.10 -4.01
N ASP A 20 6.03 8.68 -4.60
CA ASP A 20 6.40 8.42 -5.99
C ASP A 20 6.84 6.95 -6.18
N GLY A 21 7.59 6.43 -5.21
CA GLY A 21 7.94 5.01 -5.16
C GLY A 21 6.71 4.12 -4.99
N VAL A 22 5.77 4.45 -4.10
CA VAL A 22 4.52 3.70 -3.93
C VAL A 22 3.73 3.69 -5.25
N ALA A 23 3.63 4.83 -5.92
CA ALA A 23 2.95 4.97 -7.20
C ALA A 23 3.53 4.00 -8.26
N GLY A 24 4.85 3.80 -8.27
CA GLY A 24 5.51 2.85 -9.18
C GLY A 24 5.15 1.36 -8.95
N LEU A 25 4.55 1.00 -7.81
CA LEU A 25 4.18 -0.38 -7.47
C LEU A 25 2.67 -0.66 -7.60
N ILE A 26 1.85 0.38 -7.76
CA ILE A 26 0.39 0.28 -7.84
C ILE A 26 -0.07 0.38 -9.31
N ALA A 27 -0.90 -0.56 -9.75
CA ALA A 27 -1.51 -0.52 -11.08
C ALA A 27 -2.37 0.74 -11.26
N GLU A 28 -2.42 1.29 -12.46
CA GLU A 28 -3.15 2.55 -12.73
C GLU A 28 -4.63 2.47 -12.36
N ASP A 29 -5.22 1.29 -12.58
CA ASP A 29 -6.61 0.93 -12.34
C ASP A 29 -6.83 0.11 -11.05
N ALA A 30 -5.84 0.08 -10.16
CA ALA A 30 -5.93 -0.68 -8.91
C ALA A 30 -7.17 -0.29 -8.08
N VAL A 31 -7.76 -1.30 -7.43
CA VAL A 31 -8.88 -1.13 -6.50
C VAL A 31 -8.38 -1.48 -5.10
N ILE A 32 -8.52 -0.54 -4.18
CA ILE A 32 -8.20 -0.73 -2.76
C ILE A 32 -9.49 -0.65 -1.98
N GLU A 33 -9.71 -1.63 -1.11
CA GLU A 33 -10.90 -1.71 -0.27
C GLU A 33 -10.49 -1.65 1.20
N TRP A 34 -11.21 -0.86 1.98
CA TRP A 34 -11.13 -0.82 3.43
C TRP A 34 -12.45 -1.34 4.00
N PRO A 35 -12.59 -2.66 4.20
CA PRO A 35 -13.89 -3.27 4.44
C PRO A 35 -14.55 -2.83 5.75
N VAL A 36 -13.76 -2.42 6.75
CA VAL A 36 -14.27 -1.97 8.06
C VAL A 36 -15.08 -0.68 7.92
N SER A 37 -14.62 0.27 7.11
CA SER A 37 -15.34 1.53 6.84
C SER A 37 -16.27 1.46 5.62
N GLY A 38 -16.11 0.44 4.77
CA GLY A 38 -16.83 0.31 3.51
C GLY A 38 -16.30 1.23 2.41
N GLU A 39 -15.10 1.79 2.58
CA GLU A 39 -14.47 2.66 1.59
C GLU A 39 -13.85 1.85 0.45
N ARG A 40 -13.95 2.39 -0.76
CA ARG A 40 -13.37 1.84 -1.99
C ARG A 40 -12.66 2.94 -2.75
N ILE A 41 -11.35 2.80 -2.91
CA ILE A 41 -10.48 3.74 -3.61
C ILE A 41 -10.13 3.12 -4.96
N VAL A 42 -10.48 3.82 -6.04
CA VAL A 42 -10.27 3.34 -7.42
C VAL A 42 -9.20 4.19 -8.09
N GLY A 43 -8.14 3.53 -8.54
CA GLY A 43 -7.04 4.10 -9.30
C GLY A 43 -5.87 4.56 -8.43
N ARG A 44 -4.66 4.39 -8.97
CA ARG A 44 -3.40 4.76 -8.31
C ARG A 44 -3.38 6.20 -7.81
N ALA A 45 -3.83 7.14 -8.64
CA ALA A 45 -3.80 8.57 -8.29
C ALA A 45 -4.62 8.86 -7.02
N ASN A 46 -5.78 8.22 -6.87
CA ASN A 46 -6.63 8.38 -5.69
C ASN A 46 -6.01 7.71 -4.46
N PHE A 47 -5.39 6.53 -4.62
CA PHE A 47 -4.70 5.86 -3.51
C PHE A 47 -3.54 6.70 -2.96
N ILE A 48 -2.74 7.29 -3.85
CA ILE A 48 -1.65 8.19 -3.43
C ILE A 48 -2.23 9.43 -2.74
N ALA A 49 -3.22 10.10 -3.34
CA ALA A 49 -3.80 11.32 -2.78
C ALA A 49 -4.35 11.11 -1.35
N VAL A 50 -4.98 9.96 -1.08
CA VAL A 50 -5.52 9.63 0.25
C VAL A 50 -4.39 9.38 1.27
N ASN A 51 -3.32 8.70 0.89
CA ASN A 51 -2.23 8.37 1.83
C ASN A 51 -1.26 9.54 2.07
N SER A 52 -1.07 10.41 1.07
CA SER A 52 -0.15 11.55 1.16
C SER A 52 -0.79 12.80 1.76
N ASP A 53 -2.07 12.76 2.13
CA ASP A 53 -2.76 13.89 2.75
C ASP A 53 -2.17 14.17 4.15
N ASP A 54 -1.71 15.42 4.36
CA ASP A 54 -1.07 15.87 5.60
C ASP A 54 -1.94 15.67 6.85
N GLY A 55 -3.28 15.59 6.71
CA GLY A 55 -4.20 15.30 7.81
C GLY A 55 -4.22 13.83 8.25
N TYR A 56 -3.71 12.93 7.41
CA TYR A 56 -3.59 11.49 7.66
C TYR A 56 -2.14 11.01 7.87
N ALA A 57 -1.16 11.86 7.54
CA ALA A 57 0.28 11.53 7.55
C ALA A 57 0.97 11.64 8.92
N ASP A 58 0.28 12.13 9.96
CA ASP A 58 0.84 12.35 11.29
C ASP A 58 1.26 11.02 11.96
N GLU A 59 2.48 10.98 12.52
CA GLU A 59 3.14 9.98 13.41
C GLU A 59 2.90 8.47 13.24
N ARG A 60 2.13 7.99 12.26
CA ARG A 60 1.83 6.56 12.09
C ARG A 60 3.00 5.87 11.39
N SER A 61 3.73 5.06 12.16
CA SER A 61 4.70 4.09 11.66
C SER A 61 4.00 2.81 11.21
N VAL A 62 4.57 2.13 10.22
CA VAL A 62 4.13 0.83 9.72
C VAL A 62 5.31 -0.14 9.81
N GLU A 63 5.09 -1.32 10.40
CA GLU A 63 6.12 -2.36 10.54
C GLU A 63 5.62 -3.68 9.93
N LEU A 64 6.35 -4.26 8.99
CA LEU A 64 5.99 -5.55 8.41
C LEU A 64 6.33 -6.71 9.38
N LEU A 65 5.30 -7.26 10.04
CA LEU A 65 5.46 -8.33 11.02
C LEU A 65 5.51 -9.71 10.36
N ARG A 66 4.69 -9.91 9.32
CA ARG A 66 4.63 -11.18 8.59
C ARG A 66 4.19 -10.96 7.15
N ILE A 67 4.72 -11.78 6.25
CA ILE A 67 4.33 -11.84 4.85
C ILE A 67 4.22 -13.29 4.38
N LEU A 68 3.13 -13.61 3.68
CA LEU A 68 2.89 -14.92 3.06
C LEU A 68 2.51 -14.70 1.59
N ALA A 69 2.97 -15.58 0.70
CA ALA A 69 2.64 -15.54 -0.72
C ALA A 69 2.17 -16.92 -1.21
N ASP A 70 1.15 -16.92 -2.05
CA ASP A 70 0.66 -18.08 -2.79
C ASP A 70 0.29 -17.64 -4.21
N GLY A 71 1.11 -18.04 -5.19
CA GLY A 71 0.99 -17.54 -6.57
C GLY A 71 1.14 -16.02 -6.65
N ASP A 72 0.10 -15.35 -7.12
CA ASP A 72 0.00 -13.89 -7.26
C ASP A 72 -0.68 -13.20 -6.05
N LEU A 73 -1.13 -13.98 -5.06
CA LEU A 73 -1.73 -13.48 -3.84
C LEU A 73 -0.69 -13.33 -2.73
N VAL A 74 -0.69 -12.16 -2.08
CA VAL A 74 0.18 -11.87 -0.93
C VAL A 74 -0.66 -11.31 0.21
N VAL A 75 -0.39 -11.77 1.42
CA VAL A 75 -1.02 -11.28 2.66
C VAL A 75 0.06 -10.81 3.61
N THR A 76 -0.16 -9.64 4.23
CA THR A 76 0.76 -9.05 5.20
C THR A 76 0.07 -8.71 6.51
N GLU A 77 0.77 -8.94 7.60
CA GLU A 77 0.45 -8.40 8.93
C GLU A 77 1.36 -7.18 9.13
N VAL A 78 0.76 -6.00 9.36
CA VAL A 78 1.42 -4.69 9.51
C VAL A 78 0.84 -3.89 10.67
#